data_AF-A0A2V9UJP3-F1
#
_entry.id   AF-A0A2V9UJP3-F1
#
_cell.length_a   1.000
_cell.length_b   1.000
_cell.length_c   1.000
_cell.angle_alpha   90.00
_cell.angle_beta   90.00
_cell.angle_gamma   90.00
#
_symmetry.space_group_name_H-M   'P 1'
#
loop_
_entity.id
_entity.type
_entity.pdbx_description
1 polymer ?
#
loop_
_entity_poly.entity_id
_entity_poly.type
_entity_poly.pdbx_seq_one_letter_code
_entity_poly.pdbx_strand_id
1 'polypeptide(L)'
;MRTRVFFCGGPSIAELLRRTREPEVLFSPIKSPPRRSDVLPQGIAVWTRAECLDGAPFQLPKRTLVTSRQDEAKAKAAHYALVCHSSVPLNEAGAEEPVSINALQNLISGRSVGASQVTAVVALRDEVSGPGLDYAIALRARLVWPYFLRLSEPVPAEKGESFRGWDSIVRVGWKGVLDFGLWSGIGPKPDVSGGRNLTL
;
A
#
# COMPACT_ATOMS: atom_id res chain seq x y z
N MET A 1 18.56 -10.26 -6.65
CA MET A 1 18.31 -9.31 -5.55
C MET A 1 16.81 -9.31 -5.24
N ARG A 2 16.37 -9.78 -4.05
CA ARG A 2 14.96 -9.78 -3.65
C ARG A 2 14.68 -8.47 -2.89
N THR A 3 13.82 -7.60 -3.41
CA THR A 3 13.46 -6.32 -2.77
C THR A 3 12.11 -6.48 -2.07
N ARG A 4 12.05 -6.11 -0.80
CA ARG A 4 10.88 -6.30 0.08
C ARG A 4 10.38 -4.96 0.60
N VAL A 5 9.08 -4.84 0.81
CA VAL A 5 8.42 -3.59 1.19
C VAL A 5 7.83 -3.71 2.57
N PHE A 6 8.18 -2.72 3.36
CA PHE A 6 7.35 -2.14 4.39
C PHE A 6 7.09 -0.67 3.84
N PHE A 7 5.91 -0.07 3.81
CA PHE A 7 5.62 1.32 3.30
C PHE A 7 6.42 2.62 3.78
N CYS A 8 7.08 3.36 2.88
CA CYS A 8 7.36 4.80 3.08
C CYS A 8 7.40 5.57 1.75
N GLY A 9 6.39 6.42 1.49
CA GLY A 9 6.37 7.49 0.47
C GLY A 9 6.45 7.09 -1.02
N GLY A 10 5.89 7.93 -1.90
CA GLY A 10 5.84 7.72 -3.36
C GLY A 10 7.20 7.48 -4.06
N PRO A 11 8.28 8.23 -3.77
CA PRO A 11 9.58 8.05 -4.44
C PRO A 11 10.21 6.66 -4.25
N SER A 12 10.04 6.05 -3.07
CA SER A 12 10.61 4.74 -2.75
C SER A 12 9.94 3.61 -3.54
N ILE A 13 8.64 3.73 -3.81
CA ILE A 13 7.91 2.76 -4.62
C ILE A 13 8.32 2.85 -6.09
N ALA A 14 8.52 4.06 -6.63
CA ALA A 14 9.01 4.22 -7.98
C ALA A 14 10.38 3.55 -8.17
N GLU A 15 11.30 3.74 -7.22
CA GLU A 15 12.62 3.11 -7.26
C GLU A 15 12.56 1.59 -7.12
N LEU A 16 11.69 1.08 -6.26
CA LEU A 16 11.43 -0.36 -6.14
C LEU A 16 11.00 -0.98 -7.47
N LEU A 17 10.04 -0.35 -8.15
CA LEU A 17 9.48 -0.84 -9.41
C LEU A 17 10.50 -0.79 -10.57
N ARG A 18 11.55 0.03 -10.47
CA ARG A 18 12.68 -0.01 -11.42
C ARG A 18 13.58 -1.22 -11.21
N ARG A 19 13.74 -1.70 -9.97
CA ARG A 19 14.68 -2.78 -9.63
C ARG A 19 14.10 -4.17 -9.70
N THR A 20 12.80 -4.32 -9.48
CA THR A 20 12.12 -5.61 -9.56
C THR A 20 10.76 -5.49 -10.24
N ARG A 21 10.42 -6.51 -11.04
CA ARG A 21 9.11 -6.64 -11.68
C ARG A 21 8.06 -7.29 -10.78
N GLU A 22 8.51 -7.95 -9.72
CA GLU A 22 7.67 -8.69 -8.77
C GLU A 22 8.04 -8.25 -7.35
N PRO A 23 7.59 -7.07 -6.92
CA PRO A 23 7.91 -6.57 -5.60
C PRO A 23 7.13 -7.34 -4.54
N GLU A 24 7.79 -7.62 -3.42
CA GLU A 24 7.19 -8.32 -2.31
C GLU A 24 6.89 -7.38 -1.16
N VAL A 25 5.79 -7.60 -0.46
CA VAL A 25 5.37 -6.85 0.73
C VAL A 25 5.31 -7.81 1.89
N LEU A 26 5.97 -7.45 2.99
CA LEU A 26 5.94 -8.22 4.21
C LEU A 26 5.18 -7.45 5.28
N PHE A 27 4.28 -8.13 5.97
CA PHE A 27 3.56 -7.58 7.10
C PHE A 27 4.06 -8.23 8.37
N SER A 28 4.55 -7.42 9.30
CA SER A 28 4.96 -7.86 10.63
C SER A 28 3.97 -7.35 11.68
N PRO A 29 3.64 -8.15 12.72
CA PRO A 29 2.84 -7.66 13.84
C PRO A 29 3.50 -6.45 14.52
N ILE A 30 2.68 -5.46 14.87
CA ILE A 30 3.14 -4.34 15.70
C ILE A 30 3.33 -4.86 17.12
N LYS A 31 4.56 -4.79 17.65
CA LYS A 31 4.91 -5.29 18.99
C LYS A 31 4.28 -4.47 20.13
N SER A 32 3.99 -3.20 19.88
CA SER A 32 3.35 -2.31 20.87
C SER A 32 1.83 -2.41 20.82
N PRO A 33 1.13 -2.19 21.95
CA PRO A 33 -0.32 -2.01 21.95
C PRO A 33 -0.76 -0.92 20.96
N PRO A 34 -1.96 -1.05 20.36
CA PRO A 34 -2.51 0.01 19.51
C PRO A 34 -2.65 1.30 20.33
N ARG A 35 -2.40 2.46 19.71
CA ARG A 35 -2.57 3.74 20.41
C ARG A 35 -4.06 3.98 20.65
N ARG A 36 -4.38 4.81 21.65
CA ARG A 36 -5.78 5.19 21.93
C ARG A 36 -6.48 5.75 20.69
N SER A 37 -5.77 6.51 19.87
CA SER A 37 -6.29 7.07 18.62
C SER A 37 -6.45 6.05 17.49
N ASP A 38 -5.91 4.84 17.62
CA ASP A 38 -6.14 3.74 16.69
C ASP A 38 -7.37 2.91 17.12
N VAL A 39 -7.62 2.81 18.43
CA VAL A 39 -8.79 2.12 19.00
C VAL A 39 -10.06 2.99 18.97
N LEU A 40 -9.91 4.29 19.27
CA LEU A 40 -10.99 5.28 19.33
C LEU A 40 -10.60 6.49 18.48
N PRO A 41 -10.69 6.39 17.14
CA PRO A 41 -10.39 7.52 16.26
C PRO A 41 -11.41 8.64 16.46
N GLN A 42 -10.96 9.90 16.46
CA GLN A 42 -11.85 11.06 16.53
C GLN A 42 -12.78 11.15 15.31
N GLY A 43 -12.29 10.74 14.14
CA GLY A 43 -13.09 10.59 12.94
C GLY A 43 -12.51 9.54 12.00
N ILE A 44 -13.30 9.12 11.03
CA ILE A 44 -12.89 8.20 9.96
C ILE A 44 -13.19 8.90 8.63
N ALA A 45 -12.21 8.90 7.73
CA ALA A 45 -12.40 9.30 6.34
C ALA A 45 -12.70 8.07 5.50
N VAL A 46 -13.69 8.15 4.63
CA VAL A 46 -13.91 7.25 3.49
C VAL A 46 -13.33 7.92 2.25
N TRP A 47 -12.46 7.22 1.52
CA TRP A 47 -11.83 7.77 0.32
C TRP A 47 -12.62 7.38 -0.92
N THR A 48 -13.12 8.37 -1.67
CA THR A 48 -14.02 8.13 -2.81
C THR A 48 -13.34 8.26 -4.16
N ARG A 49 -12.08 8.71 -4.22
CA ARG A 49 -11.33 8.84 -5.47
C ARG A 49 -9.91 8.29 -5.31
N ALA A 50 -9.41 7.63 -6.34
CA ALA A 50 -8.07 7.07 -6.38
C ALA A 50 -7.34 7.41 -7.69
N GLU A 51 -6.04 7.62 -7.61
CA GLU A 51 -5.14 7.89 -8.72
C GLU A 51 -3.90 6.98 -8.61
N CYS A 52 -3.43 6.48 -9.75
CA CYS A 52 -2.17 5.75 -9.88
C CYS A 52 -0.95 6.67 -9.67
N LEU A 53 0.25 6.08 -9.61
CA LEU A 53 1.51 6.84 -9.50
C LEU A 53 1.76 7.82 -10.64
N ASP A 54 1.22 7.55 -11.82
CA ASP A 54 1.29 8.41 -13.01
C ASP A 54 0.16 9.47 -13.06
N GLY A 55 -0.70 9.51 -12.04
CA GLY A 55 -1.86 10.41 -11.96
C GLY A 55 -3.08 9.91 -12.74
N ALA A 56 -3.00 8.75 -13.41
CA ALA A 56 -4.16 8.17 -14.09
C ALA A 56 -5.26 7.83 -13.06
N PRO A 57 -6.53 8.13 -13.34
CA PRO A 57 -7.62 7.78 -12.44
C PRO A 57 -7.70 6.26 -12.30
N PHE A 58 -7.86 5.79 -11.07
CA PHE A 58 -8.05 4.37 -10.77
C PHE A 58 -9.43 4.14 -10.15
N GLN A 59 -10.17 3.20 -10.73
CA GLN A 59 -11.47 2.82 -10.19
C GLN A 59 -11.31 1.73 -9.15
N LEU A 60 -11.68 2.03 -7.91
CA LEU A 60 -11.73 1.04 -6.85
C LEU A 60 -12.80 -0.03 -7.16
N PRO A 61 -12.58 -1.30 -6.80
CA PRO A 61 -13.59 -2.34 -7.02
C PRO A 61 -14.91 -2.02 -6.31
N LYS A 62 -16.04 -2.37 -6.92
CA LYS A 62 -17.41 -1.99 -6.47
C LYS A 62 -17.74 -2.35 -5.02
N ARG A 63 -17.06 -3.35 -4.44
CA ARG A 63 -17.29 -3.84 -3.07
C ARG A 63 -16.12 -3.52 -2.15
N THR A 64 -15.35 -2.48 -2.47
CA THR A 64 -14.20 -2.04 -1.69
C THR A 64 -14.49 -0.69 -1.07
N LEU A 65 -14.25 -0.60 0.23
CA LEU A 65 -14.29 0.64 0.99
C LEU A 65 -12.89 0.87 1.56
N VAL A 66 -12.28 2.01 1.24
CA VAL A 66 -10.98 2.37 1.80
C VAL A 66 -11.20 3.46 2.82
N THR A 67 -10.79 3.18 4.06
CA THR A 67 -10.94 4.10 5.18
C THR A 67 -9.62 4.43 5.84
N SER A 68 -9.56 5.58 6.50
CA SER A 68 -8.41 5.93 7.35
C SER A 68 -8.86 6.79 8.51
N ARG A 69 -8.09 6.81 9.60
CA ARG A 69 -8.31 7.78 10.67
C ARG A 69 -8.21 9.22 10.13
N GLN A 70 -9.20 10.02 10.49
CA GLN A 70 -9.21 11.46 10.26
C GLN A 70 -9.06 12.19 11.60
N ASP A 71 -8.23 13.23 11.58
CA ASP A 71 -8.12 14.20 12.67
C ASP A 71 -8.99 15.40 12.28
N GLU A 72 -9.94 15.77 13.13
CA GLU A 72 -10.88 16.87 12.86
C GLU A 72 -10.14 18.22 12.74
N ALA A 73 -9.02 18.40 13.45
CA ALA A 73 -8.21 19.61 13.38
C ALA A 73 -7.30 19.67 12.14
N LYS A 74 -7.04 18.52 11.50
CA LYS A 74 -6.16 18.39 10.32
C LYS A 74 -6.72 17.37 9.34
N ALA A 75 -7.85 17.73 8.71
CA ALA A 75 -8.42 16.95 7.63
C ALA A 75 -7.38 16.79 6.50
N LYS A 76 -6.99 15.55 6.23
CA LYS A 76 -6.02 15.26 5.17
C LYS A 76 -6.71 15.35 3.82
N ALA A 77 -6.19 16.18 2.92
CA ALA A 77 -6.68 16.26 1.55
C ALA A 77 -6.37 15.00 0.72
N ALA A 78 -5.35 14.23 1.14
CA ALA A 78 -4.96 13.01 0.46
C ALA A 78 -4.46 11.93 1.44
N HIS A 79 -4.61 10.67 1.02
CA HIS A 79 -4.02 9.51 1.65
C HIS A 79 -3.37 8.61 0.61
N TYR A 80 -2.68 7.58 1.07
CA TYR A 80 -1.96 6.68 0.19
C TYR A 80 -2.22 5.24 0.60
N ALA A 81 -2.37 4.37 -0.38
CA ALA A 81 -2.58 2.94 -0.17
C ALA A 81 -1.65 2.13 -1.08
N LEU A 82 -1.26 0.95 -0.59
CA LEU A 82 -0.60 -0.07 -1.40
C LEU A 82 -1.65 -1.04 -1.94
N VAL A 83 -1.42 -1.53 -3.15
CA VAL A 83 -2.25 -2.60 -3.74
C VAL A 83 -1.46 -3.89 -3.68
N CYS A 84 -1.88 -4.77 -2.77
CA CYS A 84 -1.23 -6.03 -2.49
C CYS A 84 -2.16 -7.20 -2.84
N HIS A 85 -1.57 -8.31 -3.28
CA HIS A 85 -2.26 -9.56 -3.49
C HIS A 85 -1.58 -10.68 -2.70
N SER A 86 -2.38 -11.46 -1.98
CA SER A 86 -1.99 -12.71 -1.34
C SER A 86 -2.87 -13.83 -1.87
N SER A 87 -2.28 -14.99 -2.13
CA SER A 87 -3.04 -16.23 -2.38
C SER A 87 -3.54 -16.88 -1.09
N VAL A 88 -3.01 -16.44 0.06
CA VAL A 88 -3.43 -16.89 1.41
C VAL A 88 -4.43 -15.88 1.98
N PRO A 89 -5.63 -16.32 2.40
CA PRO A 89 -6.60 -15.47 3.09
C PRO A 89 -6.03 -14.86 4.37
N LEU A 90 -6.46 -13.64 4.72
CA LEU A 90 -5.95 -12.90 5.89
C LEU A 90 -6.17 -13.64 7.23
N ASN A 91 -7.25 -14.39 7.35
CA ASN A 91 -7.61 -15.18 8.52
C ASN A 91 -6.83 -16.50 8.63
N GLU A 92 -6.18 -16.93 7.54
CA GLU A 92 -5.38 -18.15 7.47
C GLU A 92 -3.88 -17.85 7.44
N ALA A 93 -3.51 -16.56 7.36
CA ALA A 93 -2.14 -16.11 7.38
C ALA A 93 -1.49 -16.46 8.74
N GLY A 94 -0.42 -17.24 8.69
CA GLY A 94 0.31 -17.74 9.85
C GLY A 94 1.72 -17.15 9.96
N ALA A 95 2.45 -17.57 11.00
CA ALA A 95 3.85 -17.20 11.16
C ALA A 95 4.70 -17.74 9.99
N GLU A 96 5.30 -16.84 9.23
CA GLU A 96 6.26 -17.16 8.17
C GLU A 96 7.71 -17.09 8.67
N GLU A 97 8.64 -17.49 7.80
CA GLU A 97 10.08 -17.36 8.06
C GLU A 97 10.42 -15.89 8.44
N PRO A 98 10.99 -15.67 9.64
CA PRO A 98 11.30 -14.33 10.09
C PRO A 98 12.40 -13.70 9.25
N VAL A 99 12.46 -12.37 9.28
CA VAL A 99 13.50 -11.61 8.58
C VAL A 99 14.35 -10.88 9.59
N SER A 100 15.66 -11.11 9.53
CA SER A 100 16.61 -10.37 10.35
C SER A 100 16.66 -8.90 9.94
N ILE A 101 16.47 -7.99 10.89
CA ILE A 101 16.55 -6.54 10.62
C ILE A 101 17.92 -6.11 10.08
N ASN A 102 18.99 -6.79 10.50
CA ASN A 102 20.36 -6.49 10.08
C ASN A 102 20.59 -6.81 8.59
N ALA A 103 19.77 -7.70 8.02
CA ALA A 103 19.76 -7.99 6.60
C ALA A 103 19.06 -6.91 5.78
N LEU A 104 18.38 -5.94 6.41
CA LEU A 104 17.55 -4.94 5.74
C LEU A 104 18.25 -3.57 5.72
N GLN A 105 18.27 -2.98 4.53
CA GLN A 105 18.68 -1.59 4.32
C GLN A 105 17.62 -0.83 3.56
N ASN A 106 17.42 0.43 3.91
CA ASN A 106 16.54 1.31 3.18
C ASN A 106 16.98 1.41 1.71
N LEU A 107 16.05 1.22 0.78
CA LEU A 107 16.36 1.08 -0.64
C LEU A 107 17.01 2.33 -1.26
N ILE A 108 16.56 3.52 -0.85
CA ILE A 108 17.06 4.79 -1.38
C ILE A 108 18.36 5.18 -0.70
N SER A 109 18.36 5.20 0.64
CA SER A 109 19.49 5.75 1.41
C SER A 109 20.60 4.75 1.69
N GLY A 110 20.37 3.44 1.50
CA GLY A 110 21.32 2.37 1.84
C GLY A 110 21.58 2.19 3.35
N ARG A 111 20.95 3.01 4.21
CA ARG A 111 21.14 2.95 5.66
C ARG A 111 20.41 1.75 6.27
N SER A 112 20.95 1.22 7.37
CA SER A 112 20.28 0.18 8.14
C SER A 112 18.89 0.62 8.60
N VAL A 113 17.95 -0.31 8.64
CA VAL A 113 16.58 -0.03 9.09
C VAL A 113 16.56 0.02 10.62
N GLY A 114 16.01 1.12 11.17
CA GLY A 114 15.82 1.25 12.61
C GLY A 114 14.65 0.40 13.12
N ALA A 115 14.67 0.02 14.40
CA ALA A 115 13.69 -0.87 15.01
C ALA A 115 12.24 -0.34 15.06
N SER A 116 12.02 0.96 14.78
CA SER A 116 10.75 1.67 15.00
C SER A 116 10.12 2.22 13.73
N GLN A 117 10.38 1.59 12.57
CA GLN A 117 9.71 1.98 11.34
C GLN A 117 8.35 1.31 11.26
N VAL A 118 7.29 2.12 11.20
CA VAL A 118 5.93 1.62 10.91
C VAL A 118 5.97 0.92 9.55
N THR A 119 6.78 1.45 8.63
CA THR A 119 6.98 0.84 7.34
C THR A 119 8.18 1.44 6.53
N ALA A 120 8.93 0.63 5.76
CA ALA A 120 10.19 0.93 5.04
C ALA A 120 10.46 0.14 3.71
N VAL A 121 10.74 0.78 2.57
CA VAL A 121 11.11 0.04 1.34
C VAL A 121 12.56 -0.38 1.45
N VAL A 122 12.85 -1.68 1.34
CA VAL A 122 14.16 -2.23 1.72
C VAL A 122 14.77 -3.17 0.69
N ALA A 123 16.09 -3.15 0.62
CA ALA A 123 16.89 -4.17 -0.02
C ALA A 123 17.37 -5.19 1.03
N LEU A 124 17.42 -6.47 0.63
CA LEU A 124 18.09 -7.52 1.39
C LEU A 124 19.59 -7.48 1.08
N ARG A 125 20.44 -7.57 2.11
CA ARG A 125 21.88 -7.79 1.97
C ARG A 125 22.19 -9.28 1.91
N ASP A 126 23.17 -9.65 1.09
CA ASP A 126 23.60 -11.04 0.95
C ASP A 126 24.43 -11.51 2.17
N GLU A 127 25.11 -10.59 2.87
CA GLU A 127 25.89 -10.87 4.06
C GLU A 127 25.26 -10.23 5.31
N VAL A 128 24.89 -11.08 6.28
CA VAL A 128 24.36 -10.66 7.58
C VAL A 128 25.44 -10.90 8.63
N SER A 129 25.94 -9.85 9.26
CA SER A 129 26.91 -9.97 10.36
C SER A 129 26.23 -9.78 11.71
N GLY A 130 26.38 -10.77 12.60
CA GLY A 130 26.04 -10.70 14.02
C GLY A 130 24.58 -11.00 14.38
N PRO A 131 24.31 -11.27 15.68
CA PRO A 131 22.95 -11.51 16.17
C PRO A 131 22.11 -10.23 16.03
N GLY A 132 21.00 -10.33 15.30
CA GLY A 132 20.08 -9.22 15.04
C GLY A 132 18.70 -9.47 15.62
N LEU A 133 17.89 -8.41 15.69
CA LEU A 133 16.47 -8.54 16.03
C LEU A 133 15.72 -9.12 14.83
N ASP A 134 15.02 -10.22 15.03
CA ASP A 134 14.17 -10.80 14.00
C ASP A 134 12.77 -10.15 13.99
N TYR A 135 12.30 -9.86 12.78
CA TYR A 135 10.90 -9.51 12.53
C TYR A 135 10.13 -10.77 12.17
N ALA A 136 9.18 -11.12 13.04
CA ALA A 136 8.15 -12.10 12.70
C ALA A 136 7.33 -11.57 11.52
N ILE A 137 7.10 -12.43 10.53
CA ILE A 137 6.28 -12.12 9.36
C ILE A 137 4.94 -12.83 9.55
N ALA A 138 3.85 -12.06 9.54
CA ALA A 138 2.49 -12.55 9.65
C ALA A 138 1.83 -12.75 8.28
N LEU A 139 2.31 -12.05 7.25
CA LEU A 139 1.81 -12.21 5.88
C LEU A 139 2.86 -11.74 4.88
N ARG A 140 3.07 -12.54 3.84
CA ARG A 140 3.80 -12.18 2.63
C ARG A 140 2.83 -12.04 1.47
N ALA A 141 2.90 -10.88 0.83
CA ALA A 141 2.06 -10.55 -0.32
C ALA A 141 2.94 -10.05 -1.47
N ARG A 142 2.37 -10.03 -2.67
CA ARG A 142 2.97 -9.36 -3.82
C ARG A 142 2.36 -7.99 -3.99
N LEU A 143 3.20 -7.00 -4.30
CA LEU A 143 2.72 -5.71 -4.78
C LEU A 143 2.27 -5.90 -6.23
N VAL A 144 1.01 -5.60 -6.53
CA VAL A 144 0.42 -5.80 -7.86
C VAL A 144 -0.10 -4.48 -8.41
N TRP A 145 -0.13 -4.33 -9.73
CA TRP A 145 -0.64 -3.11 -10.37
C TRP A 145 -2.03 -2.73 -9.81
N PRO A 146 -2.28 -1.45 -9.49
CA PRO A 146 -1.45 -0.26 -9.75
C PRO A 146 -0.32 0.01 -8.75
N TYR A 147 -0.03 -0.94 -7.86
CA TYR A 147 1.02 -0.95 -6.83
C TYR A 147 0.79 0.06 -5.70
N PHE A 148 0.52 1.31 -6.05
CA PHE A 148 0.37 2.41 -5.13
C PHE A 148 -0.72 3.36 -5.65
N LEU A 149 -1.60 3.76 -4.75
CA LEU A 149 -2.70 4.66 -5.02
C LEU A 149 -2.57 5.91 -4.16
N ARG A 150 -2.75 7.07 -4.79
CA ARG A 150 -3.10 8.32 -4.11
C ARG A 150 -4.62 8.36 -3.98
N LEU A 151 -5.09 8.45 -2.75
CA LEU A 151 -6.50 8.57 -2.41
C LEU A 151 -6.82 10.04 -2.16
N SER A 152 -7.94 10.51 -2.70
CA SER A 152 -8.41 11.89 -2.54
C SER A 152 -9.91 11.92 -2.29
N GLU A 153 -10.45 13.13 -2.08
CA GLU A 153 -11.87 13.37 -1.80
C GLU A 153 -12.35 12.58 -0.56
N PRO A 154 -11.85 12.91 0.64
CA PRO A 154 -12.30 12.27 1.85
C PRO A 154 -13.74 12.68 2.17
N VAL A 155 -14.61 11.68 2.36
CA VAL A 155 -15.96 11.84 2.91
C VAL A 155 -15.92 11.39 4.37
N PRO A 156 -16.27 12.26 5.35
CA PRO A 156 -16.35 11.86 6.75
C PRO A 156 -17.34 10.71 6.95
N ALA A 157 -16.96 9.69 7.70
CA ALA A 157 -17.86 8.64 8.11
C ALA A 157 -18.74 9.11 9.27
N GLU A 158 -20.06 8.89 9.18
CA GLU A 158 -20.97 9.18 10.28
C GLU A 158 -20.66 8.28 11.49
N LYS A 159 -20.62 8.86 12.69
CA LYS A 159 -20.42 8.11 13.94
C LYS A 159 -21.74 7.42 14.32
N GLY A 160 -21.70 6.11 14.53
CA GLY A 160 -22.68 5.42 15.36
C GLY A 160 -23.79 4.62 14.70
N GLU A 161 -23.84 4.47 13.38
CA GLU A 161 -24.71 3.47 12.73
C GLU A 161 -23.97 2.74 11.61
N SER A 162 -24.40 1.51 11.30
CA SER A 162 -24.09 0.85 10.03
C SER A 162 -24.15 1.89 8.93
N PHE A 163 -23.07 2.08 8.16
CA PHE A 163 -22.92 3.17 7.19
C PHE A 163 -24.04 3.12 6.12
N ARG A 164 -25.24 3.59 6.44
CA ARG A 164 -26.42 3.55 5.57
C ARG A 164 -26.20 4.61 4.50
N GLY A 165 -25.83 4.15 3.31
CA GLY A 165 -25.27 5.00 2.27
C GLY A 165 -24.15 4.33 1.46
N TRP A 166 -23.81 3.07 1.76
CA TRP A 166 -22.94 2.23 0.93
C TRP A 166 -23.20 2.40 -0.57
N ASP A 167 -24.46 2.24 -1.00
CA ASP A 167 -24.83 2.43 -2.40
C ASP A 167 -24.69 3.89 -2.86
N SER A 168 -25.06 4.87 -2.04
CA SER A 168 -25.01 6.28 -2.48
C SER A 168 -23.58 6.79 -2.59
N ILE A 169 -22.65 6.43 -1.70
CA ILE A 169 -21.25 6.89 -1.79
C ILE A 169 -20.50 6.13 -2.89
N VAL A 170 -20.79 4.84 -3.08
CA VAL A 170 -20.25 4.05 -4.21
C VAL A 170 -20.90 4.45 -5.55
N ARG A 171 -22.11 5.05 -5.57
CA ARG A 171 -22.78 5.47 -6.83
C ARG A 171 -22.67 6.95 -7.16
N VAL A 172 -22.59 7.85 -6.17
CA VAL A 172 -22.58 9.31 -6.37
C VAL A 172 -21.20 9.79 -6.82
N GLY A 173 -20.11 9.16 -6.39
CA GLY A 173 -18.76 9.46 -6.89
C GLY A 173 -18.43 8.88 -8.27
N TRP A 174 -19.23 7.93 -8.77
CA TRP A 174 -18.80 7.03 -9.87
C TRP A 174 -19.78 6.96 -11.04
N LYS A 175 -20.67 7.94 -11.17
CA LYS A 175 -21.71 8.00 -12.20
C LYS A 175 -21.21 8.33 -13.63
N GLY A 176 -19.92 8.10 -13.91
CA GLY A 176 -19.27 8.58 -15.12
C GLY A 176 -18.91 7.55 -16.19
N VAL A 177 -18.86 6.24 -15.91
CA VAL A 177 -18.51 5.24 -16.94
C VAL A 177 -19.11 3.88 -16.60
N LEU A 178 -20.37 3.66 -16.96
CA LEU A 178 -20.94 2.32 -17.10
C LEU A 178 -20.95 1.99 -18.60
N ASP A 179 -19.81 1.50 -19.08
CA ASP A 179 -19.74 0.50 -20.14
C ASP A 179 -18.27 0.15 -20.33
N PHE A 180 -17.87 -1.01 -19.82
CA PHE A 180 -16.95 -1.93 -20.47
C PHE A 180 -16.79 -3.14 -19.55
N GLY A 181 -17.56 -4.19 -19.87
CA GLY A 181 -17.27 -5.53 -19.38
C GLY A 181 -15.95 -6.01 -19.98
N LEU A 182 -15.05 -6.47 -19.12
CA LEU A 182 -14.15 -7.62 -19.30
C LEU A 182 -13.14 -7.61 -18.14
N TRP A 183 -13.53 -8.16 -16.99
CA TRP A 183 -12.54 -8.74 -16.07
C TRP A 183 -12.31 -10.18 -16.52
N SER A 184 -11.59 -10.33 -17.63
CA SER A 184 -11.06 -11.59 -18.12
C SER A 184 -9.77 -11.27 -18.87
N GLY A 185 -8.64 -11.45 -18.20
CA GLY A 185 -7.34 -11.29 -18.84
C GLY A 185 -6.24 -10.84 -17.89
N ILE A 186 -5.55 -11.82 -17.31
CA ILE A 186 -4.11 -11.69 -17.09
C ILE A 186 -3.49 -11.55 -18.50
N GLY A 187 -3.00 -10.36 -18.85
CA GLY A 187 -2.45 -10.04 -20.17
C GLY A 187 -1.61 -8.75 -20.14
N PRO A 188 -0.60 -8.61 -21.03
CA PRO A 188 0.65 -7.90 -20.73
C PRO A 188 0.57 -6.37 -20.80
N LYS A 189 1.60 -5.75 -20.18
CA LYS A 189 1.92 -4.32 -20.15
C LYS A 189 1.80 -3.62 -21.51
N PRO A 190 1.52 -2.30 -21.56
CA PRO A 190 1.85 -1.51 -22.73
C PRO A 190 3.37 -1.49 -22.95
N ASP A 191 3.74 -1.74 -24.20
CA ASP A 191 5.11 -1.69 -24.71
C ASP A 191 5.65 -0.26 -24.62
N VAL A 192 6.81 -0.10 -23.98
CA VAL A 192 7.57 1.16 -23.96
C VAL A 192 8.77 0.98 -24.89
N SER A 193 8.49 0.69 -26.16
CA SER A 193 9.42 0.87 -27.26
C SER A 193 9.12 2.21 -27.93
N GLY A 194 9.75 3.27 -27.45
CA GLY A 194 9.54 4.62 -27.97
C GLY A 194 10.60 5.57 -27.45
N GLY A 195 11.85 5.30 -27.81
CA GLY A 195 12.97 6.16 -27.49
C GLY A 195 12.78 7.58 -28.04
N ARG A 196 13.02 8.58 -27.20
CA ARG A 196 13.57 9.86 -27.60
C ARG A 196 14.57 10.31 -26.55
N ASN A 197 15.81 10.45 -27.02
CA ASN A 197 16.91 11.13 -26.34
C ASN A 197 16.45 12.51 -25.86
N LEU A 198 16.73 12.83 -24.61
CA LEU A 198 16.94 14.20 -24.18
C LEU A 198 18.34 14.26 -23.55
N THR A 199 19.21 14.93 -24.29
CA THR A 199 20.57 15.29 -23.93
C THR A 199 20.52 16.69 -23.29
N LEU A 200 21.37 16.87 -22.27
CA LEU A 200 21.64 18.04 -21.43
C LEU A 200 20.68 18.25 -20.25
#